data_AF-X0VQ20-F1
#
_entry.id   AF-X0VQ20-F1
#
_cell.length_a   1.000
_cell.length_b   1.000
_cell.length_c   1.000
_cell.angle_alpha   90.00
_cell.angle_beta   90.00
_cell.angle_gamma   90.00
#
_symmetry.space_group_name_H-M   'P 1'
#
loop_
_entity.id
_entity.type
_entity.pdbx_description
1 polymer ?
#
loop_
_entity_poly.entity_id
_entity_poly.type
_entity_poly.pdbx_seq_one_letter_code
_entity_poly.pdbx_strand_id
1 'polypeptide(L)'
;LAQDIAGGIAETGCLPSYKDFNSKKYGHLIQKYIKAVHSAEARARAARLVEWCTIGGGVPGCMHGGGSPDGAKLFIRAFANLESKVEVARRLAGISEEIPEPQKKR
;
A
#
# COMPACT_ATOMS: atom_id res chain seq x y z
N LEU A 1 5.23 -6.78 2.56
CA LEU A 1 5.59 -7.24 3.92
C LEU A 1 4.54 -8.16 4.52
N ALA A 2 3.34 -7.67 4.91
CA ALA A 2 2.34 -8.53 5.56
C ALA A 2 1.88 -9.72 4.69
N GLN A 3 1.64 -9.50 3.39
CA GLN A 3 1.31 -10.57 2.43
C GLN A 3 2.44 -11.58 2.27
N ASP A 4 3.67 -11.10 2.18
CA ASP A 4 4.88 -11.94 2.05
C ASP A 4 5.05 -12.87 3.27
N ILE A 5 4.90 -12.32 4.48
CA ILE A 5 4.93 -13.10 5.74
C ILE A 5 3.77 -14.10 5.82
N ALA A 6 2.57 -13.68 5.42
CA ALA A 6 1.39 -14.53 5.51
C ALA A 6 1.37 -15.64 4.44
N GLY A 7 2.11 -15.45 3.34
CA GLY A 7 2.09 -16.31 2.16
C GLY A 7 0.76 -16.26 1.42
N GLY A 8 0.59 -17.15 0.44
CA GLY A 8 -0.54 -17.08 -0.49
C GLY A 8 -1.93 -17.17 0.15
N ILE A 9 -2.06 -17.73 1.37
CA ILE A 9 -3.36 -17.80 2.05
C ILE A 9 -3.99 -16.42 2.35
N ALA A 10 -3.17 -15.36 2.45
CA ALA A 10 -3.65 -14.00 2.67
C ALA A 10 -3.79 -13.17 1.39
N GLU A 11 -3.53 -13.77 0.23
CA GLU A 11 -3.80 -13.15 -1.07
C GLU A 11 -5.22 -13.48 -1.55
N THR A 12 -5.71 -12.69 -2.50
CA THR A 12 -7.05 -12.87 -3.06
C THR A 12 -7.12 -14.13 -3.91
N GLY A 13 -7.42 -15.27 -3.31
CA GLY A 13 -7.76 -16.49 -4.07
C GLY A 13 -7.46 -17.83 -3.38
N CYS A 14 -6.48 -17.89 -2.47
CA CYS A 14 -6.07 -19.18 -1.90
C CYS A 14 -6.88 -19.62 -0.68
N LEU A 15 -7.51 -18.68 0.05
CA LEU A 15 -8.41 -19.02 1.14
C LEU A 15 -9.86 -19.13 0.62
N PRO A 16 -10.53 -20.29 0.78
CA PRO A 16 -11.94 -20.44 0.40
C PRO A 16 -12.85 -19.44 1.09
N SER A 17 -14.08 -19.29 0.57
CA SER A 17 -15.05 -18.39 1.16
C SER A 17 -15.48 -18.87 2.56
N TYR A 18 -16.05 -17.97 3.36
CA TYR A 18 -16.64 -18.35 4.66
C TYR A 18 -17.75 -19.40 4.50
N LYS A 19 -18.50 -19.36 3.40
CA LYS A 19 -19.55 -20.36 3.10
C LYS A 19 -18.95 -21.75 2.90
N ASP A 20 -17.85 -21.83 2.15
CA ASP A 20 -17.13 -23.08 1.91
C ASP A 20 -16.50 -23.62 3.19
N PHE A 21 -15.87 -22.75 3.97
CA PHE A 21 -15.27 -23.08 5.27
C PHE A 21 -16.28 -23.71 6.25
N ASN A 22 -17.55 -23.29 6.19
CA ASN A 22 -18.65 -23.79 7.01
C ASN A 22 -19.55 -24.80 6.29
N SER A 23 -19.18 -25.25 5.09
CA SER A 23 -19.98 -26.21 4.32
C SER A 23 -20.18 -27.50 5.10
N LYS A 24 -21.43 -27.95 5.27
CA LYS A 24 -21.74 -29.26 5.87
C LYS A 24 -21.17 -30.42 5.04
N LYS A 25 -21.04 -30.24 3.73
CA LYS A 25 -20.56 -31.27 2.79
C LYS A 25 -19.04 -31.45 2.86
N TYR A 26 -18.27 -30.36 2.94
CA TYR A 26 -16.81 -30.41 2.78
C TYR A 26 -16.02 -29.39 3.62
N GLY A 27 -16.67 -28.56 4.44
CA GLY A 27 -16.00 -27.57 5.28
C GLY A 27 -15.02 -28.21 6.27
N HIS A 28 -15.32 -29.42 6.74
CA HIS A 28 -14.42 -30.22 7.57
C HIS A 28 -13.09 -30.55 6.86
N LEU A 29 -13.08 -30.74 5.54
CA LEU A 29 -11.86 -30.95 4.75
C LEU A 29 -11.04 -29.65 4.66
N ILE A 30 -11.70 -28.53 4.38
CA ILE A 30 -11.05 -27.22 4.35
C ILE A 30 -10.41 -26.93 5.72
N GLN A 31 -11.16 -27.06 6.81
CA GLN A 31 -10.66 -26.86 8.16
C GLN A 31 -9.47 -27.78 8.48
N LYS A 32 -9.51 -29.05 8.05
CA LYS A 32 -8.40 -29.99 8.21
C LYS A 32 -7.12 -29.51 7.49
N TYR A 33 -7.23 -29.08 6.24
CA TYR A 33 -6.07 -28.74 5.42
C TYR A 33 -5.54 -27.31 5.62
N ILE A 34 -6.36 -26.37 6.08
CA ILE A 34 -5.85 -25.03 6.43
C ILE A 34 -5.29 -24.96 7.85
N LYS A 35 -5.60 -25.92 8.73
CA LYS A 35 -5.05 -25.93 10.10
C LYS A 35 -3.52 -26.01 10.04
N ALA A 36 -2.86 -25.29 10.94
CA ALA A 36 -1.40 -25.38 11.13
C ALA A 36 -1.13 -25.65 12.62
N VAL A 37 -0.19 -24.93 13.23
CA VAL A 37 0.04 -24.98 14.69
C VAL A 37 -1.22 -24.56 15.46
N HIS A 38 -1.93 -23.54 14.97
CA HIS A 38 -3.18 -23.04 15.55
C HIS A 38 -4.42 -23.57 14.83
N SER A 39 -5.61 -23.29 15.39
CA SER A 39 -6.89 -23.71 14.82
C SER A 39 -7.10 -23.14 13.41
N ALA A 40 -7.87 -23.88 12.60
CA ALA A 40 -8.23 -23.46 11.25
C ALA A 40 -8.92 -22.09 11.25
N GLU A 41 -9.85 -21.87 12.18
CA GLU A 41 -10.58 -20.61 12.29
C GLU A 41 -9.65 -19.42 12.62
N ALA A 42 -8.74 -19.58 13.58
CA ALA A 42 -7.80 -18.52 13.93
C ALA A 42 -6.92 -18.15 12.73
N ARG A 43 -6.40 -19.16 12.02
CA ARG A 43 -5.56 -18.96 10.84
C ARG A 43 -6.34 -18.31 9.68
N ALA A 44 -7.58 -18.73 9.43
CA ALA A 44 -8.45 -18.13 8.41
C ALA A 44 -8.77 -16.66 8.72
N ARG A 45 -9.11 -16.33 9.98
CA ARG A 45 -9.43 -14.97 10.40
C ARG A 45 -8.22 -14.04 10.26
N ALA A 46 -7.04 -14.49 10.67
CA ALA A 46 -5.80 -13.73 10.50
C ALA A 46 -5.50 -13.47 9.01
N ALA A 47 -5.61 -14.49 8.17
CA ALA A 47 -5.40 -14.35 6.72
C ALA A 47 -6.40 -13.36 6.09
N ARG A 48 -7.70 -13.45 6.42
CA ARG A 48 -8.72 -12.51 5.93
C ARG A 48 -8.50 -11.07 6.40
N LEU A 49 -8.01 -10.88 7.63
CA LEU A 49 -7.66 -9.55 8.12
C LEU A 49 -6.51 -8.95 7.31
N VAL A 50 -5.45 -9.73 7.06
CA VAL A 50 -4.32 -9.28 6.24
C VAL A 50 -4.78 -8.95 4.82
N GLU A 51 -5.57 -9.81 4.18
CA GLU A 51 -6.17 -9.56 2.87
C GLU A 51 -6.96 -8.23 2.85
N TRP A 52 -7.86 -8.04 3.81
CA TRP A 52 -8.69 -6.84 3.91
C TRP A 52 -7.86 -5.56 4.07
N CYS A 53 -6.81 -5.60 4.89
CA CYS A 53 -5.94 -4.45 5.13
C CYS A 53 -4.98 -4.15 3.97
N THR A 54 -4.72 -5.12 3.08
CA THR A 54 -3.64 -4.98 2.08
C THR A 54 -4.10 -5.00 0.63
N ILE A 55 -5.30 -5.51 0.33
CA ILE A 55 -5.92 -5.48 -1.01
C ILE A 55 -7.41 -5.06 -0.93
N GLY A 56 -7.97 -4.89 0.27
CA GLY A 56 -9.34 -4.45 0.45
C GLY A 56 -9.57 -2.95 0.17
N GLY A 57 -10.79 -2.49 0.41
CA GLY A 57 -11.22 -1.12 0.14
C GLY A 57 -10.51 -0.03 0.96
N GLY A 58 -9.74 -0.40 2.00
CA GLY A 58 -8.92 0.55 2.75
C GLY A 58 -7.76 1.14 1.94
N VAL A 59 -7.22 0.38 0.99
CA VAL A 59 -6.02 0.80 0.24
C VAL A 59 -6.27 2.04 -0.63
N PRO A 60 -7.35 2.09 -1.45
CA PRO A 60 -7.70 3.31 -2.18
C PRO A 60 -7.98 4.50 -1.27
N GLY A 61 -8.59 4.27 -0.09
CA GLY A 61 -8.88 5.31 0.90
C GLY A 61 -7.61 5.96 1.46
N CYS A 62 -6.58 5.18 1.77
CA CYS A 62 -5.28 5.71 2.19
C CYS A 62 -4.56 6.50 1.09
N MET A 63 -4.75 6.14 -0.19
CA MET A 63 -4.10 6.82 -1.31
C MET A 63 -4.74 8.16 -1.68
N HIS A 64 -6.04 8.33 -1.42
CA HIS A 64 -6.80 9.49 -1.87
C HIS A 64 -7.43 10.30 -0.74
N GLY A 65 -7.29 9.87 0.51
CA GLY A 65 -7.74 10.62 1.68
C GLY A 65 -7.07 12.00 1.73
N GLY A 66 -7.86 13.06 1.55
CA GLY A 66 -7.36 14.44 1.51
C GLY A 66 -6.84 14.91 0.13
N GLY A 67 -6.94 14.07 -0.91
CA GLY A 67 -6.50 14.37 -2.26
C GLY A 67 -5.53 13.31 -2.81
N SER A 68 -5.26 13.36 -4.12
CA SER A 68 -4.29 12.46 -4.75
C SER A 68 -2.86 12.84 -4.35
N PRO A 69 -1.87 11.93 -4.49
CA PRO A 69 -0.46 12.24 -4.27
C PRO A 69 0.05 13.41 -5.11
N ASP A 70 -0.54 13.64 -6.29
CA ASP A 70 -0.19 14.79 -7.13
C ASP A 70 -0.66 16.12 -6.53
N GLY A 71 -1.78 16.10 -5.79
CA GLY A 71 -2.20 17.24 -4.98
C GLY A 71 -1.12 17.59 -3.95
N ALA A 72 -0.61 16.61 -3.20
CA ALA A 72 0.46 16.85 -2.24
C ALA A 72 1.74 17.40 -2.90
N LYS A 73 2.12 16.90 -4.09
CA LYS A 73 3.27 17.45 -4.86
C LYS A 73 3.06 18.91 -5.24
N LEU A 74 1.84 19.28 -5.63
CA LEU A 74 1.51 20.67 -5.95
C LEU A 74 1.69 21.57 -4.74
N PHE A 75 1.18 21.17 -3.57
CA PHE A 75 1.35 21.92 -2.32
C PHE A 75 2.82 22.04 -1.93
N ILE A 76 3.60 20.97 -2.01
CA ILE A 76 5.05 21.04 -1.73
C ILE A 76 5.72 22.05 -2.66
N ARG A 77 5.44 22.00 -3.97
CA ARG A 77 6.01 22.97 -4.93
C ARG A 77 5.61 24.41 -4.59
N ALA A 78 4.34 24.64 -4.24
CA ALA A 78 3.84 25.97 -3.93
C ALA A 78 4.43 26.56 -2.63
N PHE A 79 4.70 25.73 -1.62
CA PHE A 79 5.03 26.21 -0.28
C PHE A 79 6.46 25.91 0.19
N ALA A 80 7.24 25.10 -0.53
CA ALA A 80 8.59 24.74 -0.12
C ALA A 80 9.66 25.83 -0.35
N ASN A 81 9.30 26.96 -0.97
CA ASN A 81 10.19 28.08 -1.29
C ASN A 81 11.48 27.61 -1.98
N LEU A 82 11.31 26.86 -3.08
CA LEU A 82 12.41 26.15 -3.75
C LEU A 82 13.43 27.12 -4.34
N GLU A 83 12.97 28.26 -4.85
CA GLU A 83 13.78 29.32 -5.44
C GLU A 83 14.80 29.85 -4.43
N SER A 84 14.39 30.12 -3.19
CA SER A 84 15.32 30.54 -2.14
C SER A 84 16.40 29.50 -1.84
N LYS A 85 16.05 28.21 -1.90
CA LYS A 85 16.99 27.10 -1.65
C LYS A 85 17.98 26.96 -2.81
N VAL A 86 17.51 27.16 -4.04
CA VAL A 86 18.35 27.22 -5.24
C VAL A 86 19.35 28.36 -5.12
N GLU A 87 18.92 29.56 -4.72
CA GLU A 87 19.84 30.69 -4.53
C GLU A 87 20.93 30.42 -3.48
N VAL A 88 20.56 29.78 -2.36
CA VAL A 88 21.53 29.36 -1.35
C VAL A 88 22.53 28.37 -1.94
N ALA A 89 22.07 27.38 -2.70
CA ALA A 89 22.94 26.39 -3.33
C ALA A 89 23.88 27.03 -4.37
N ARG A 90 23.37 27.94 -5.21
CA ARG A 90 24.15 28.68 -6.22
C ARG A 90 25.26 29.50 -5.59
N ARG A 91 24.95 30.23 -4.51
CA ARG A 91 25.94 31.00 -3.75
C ARG A 91 27.05 30.12 -3.18
N LEU A 92 26.69 28.97 -2.59
CA LEU A 92 27.66 28.04 -2.00
C LEU A 92 28.53 27.37 -3.07
N ALA A 93 27.99 27.13 -4.26
CA ALA A 93 28.70 26.50 -5.37
C ALA A 93 29.47 27.49 -6.27
N GLY A 94 29.33 28.81 -6.06
CA GLY A 94 29.96 29.82 -6.90
C GLY A 94 29.36 29.95 -8.31
N ILE A 95 28.08 29.56 -8.50
CA ILE A 95 27.41 29.59 -9.81
C ILE A 95 26.77 30.95 -10.03
N SER A 96 27.31 31.73 -10.97
CA SER A 96 26.81 33.06 -11.34
C SER A 96 25.92 33.07 -12.60
N GLU A 97 25.97 32.02 -13.42
CA GLU A 97 25.17 31.89 -14.65
C GLU A 97 23.70 31.61 -14.32
N GLU A 98 22.76 32.38 -14.86
CA GLU A 98 21.33 32.15 -14.67
C GLU A 98 20.91 30.80 -15.29
N ILE A 99 20.32 29.92 -14.47
CA ILE A 99 19.86 28.58 -14.90
C ILE A 99 18.33 28.57 -14.75
N PRO A 100 17.56 28.65 -15.85
CA PRO A 100 16.11 28.64 -15.77
C PRO A 100 15.57 27.27 -15.36
N GLU A 101 14.36 27.27 -14.79
CA GLU A 101 13.65 26.04 -14.44
C GLU A 101 13.47 25.13 -15.66
N PRO A 102 13.77 23.82 -15.56
CA PRO A 102 13.64 22.88 -16.67
C PRO A 102 12.19 22.82 -17.16
N GLN A 103 11.96 23.14 -18.43
CA GLN A 103 10.65 23.00 -19.03
C GLN A 103 10.31 21.52 -19.25
N LYS A 104 9.06 21.15 -18.96
CA LYS A 104 8.56 19.80 -19.23
C LYS A 104 8.60 19.57 -20.74
N LYS A 105 9.38 18.58 -21.20
CA LYS A 105 9.37 18.18 -22.62
C LYS A 105 7.93 17.84 -23.01
N ARG A 106 7.44 18.51 -24.05
CA ARG A 106 6.12 18.27 -24.64
C ARG A 106 6.08 16.93 -25.36
#